data_AF-A0A7X6JXL1-F1
#
_entry.id   AF-A0A7X6JXL1-F1
#
_cell.length_a   1.000
_cell.length_b   1.000
_cell.length_c   1.000
_cell.angle_alpha   90.00
_cell.angle_beta   90.00
_cell.angle_gamma   90.00
#
_symmetry.space_group_name_H-M   'P 1'
#
loop_
_entity.id
_entity.type
_entity.pdbx_description
1 polymer ?
#
loop_
_entity_poly.entity_id
_entity_poly.type
_entity_poly.pdbx_seq_one_letter_code
_entity_poly.pdbx_strand_id
1 'polypeptide(L)'
;MSGRSSIFRPALARHLAAWRRDEAAAVSVLVVLAFPVVIAGLALATETGYWLSEQRRVQNVADAAAFSVGINAARRGFDCAALQHDAAAWQSLEDTARRVATESGLPPDRTAITISCPQGDQLRVQIDRSLPLFLLGALAPRPGSAADAQPGLSVSPRGSSTVSLVSSNAVGGPGNGDGGPELVCLHALATRGTGLETGGRTEIDAPECRIQVDSDSDDSIEFDGDTDIRAACITTRGEADVPNSVERDLNLGPPGTDCAVIRENTETEPLAPALANLQPLLGLDDLPDDPLSRRESDGEPITPTRTHSSGLAVRRFRRGLDLDRGTYVFTPGLYVIDGGDFEIANNATMIVQDGAAFILINGAELQFHRNADLRFGTGLGPGPWAGLVLFSQPRQGDDDDDDDDDLLEAGFSSTDLDGIVFLPGYEVDIDGRGSLGRGCYIFVAERFDFGGRSEMEIDCTDEDRLRLCAQLGTCGDTAGTDDDTGVVIVQ
;
A
#
# COMPACT_ATOMS: atom_id res chain seq x y z
N MET A 1 75.48 43.36 14.84
CA MET A 1 75.95 41.97 14.74
C MET A 1 74.78 41.04 15.02
N SER A 2 74.62 40.04 14.16
CA SER A 2 73.46 39.15 14.00
C SER A 2 73.45 38.01 15.02
N GLY A 3 72.30 37.75 15.67
CA GLY A 3 72.07 36.60 16.53
C GLY A 3 71.27 35.52 15.78
N ARG A 4 71.93 34.39 15.47
CA ARG A 4 71.38 33.24 14.75
C ARG A 4 70.52 32.35 15.63
N SER A 5 69.38 31.94 15.08
CA SER A 5 68.51 30.84 15.48
C SER A 5 69.04 29.50 14.95
N SER A 6 69.07 28.43 15.76
CA SER A 6 68.89 27.03 15.30
C SER A 6 68.90 26.02 16.45
N ILE A 7 67.73 25.59 16.95
CA ILE A 7 67.63 24.39 17.83
C ILE A 7 66.54 23.39 17.36
N PHE A 8 65.69 23.72 16.38
CA PHE A 8 64.51 22.89 16.03
C PHE A 8 64.71 21.72 15.03
N ARG A 9 65.94 21.39 14.60
CA ARG A 9 66.16 20.43 13.49
C ARG A 9 66.30 18.93 13.81
N PRO A 10 66.70 18.44 15.01
CA PRO A 10 67.01 17.01 15.16
C PRO A 10 65.82 16.09 15.52
N ALA A 11 64.70 16.63 16.03
CA ALA A 11 63.54 15.81 16.42
C ALA A 11 62.70 15.34 15.21
N LEU A 12 62.52 16.20 14.20
CA LEU A 12 61.77 15.88 12.99
C LEU A 12 62.44 14.78 12.15
N ALA A 13 63.78 14.79 12.10
CA ALA A 13 64.57 13.83 11.33
C ALA A 13 64.52 12.40 11.90
N ARG A 14 64.40 12.26 13.23
CA ARG A 14 64.28 10.94 13.89
C ARG A 14 62.90 10.31 13.68
N HIS A 15 61.82 11.10 13.68
CA HIS A 15 60.48 10.58 13.37
C HIS A 15 60.34 10.15 11.91
N LEU A 16 60.92 10.90 10.97
CA LEU A 16 60.94 10.53 9.54
C LEU A 16 61.74 9.25 9.25
N ALA A 17 62.80 8.97 10.02
CA ALA A 17 63.58 7.75 9.88
C ALA A 17 62.87 6.52 10.48
N ALA A 18 62.05 6.70 11.52
CA ALA A 18 61.21 5.65 12.09
C ALA A 18 60.09 5.22 11.13
N TRP A 19 59.47 6.17 10.42
CA TRP A 19 58.44 5.91 9.41
C TRP A 19 58.95 5.13 8.19
N ARG A 20 60.25 5.19 7.88
CA ARG A 20 60.86 4.46 6.74
C ARG A 20 61.03 2.96 6.96
N ARG A 21 60.88 2.45 8.18
CA ARG A 21 61.06 1.03 8.51
C ARG A 21 59.75 0.32 8.86
N ASP A 22 58.62 1.02 8.73
CA ASP A 22 57.32 0.50 9.13
C ASP A 22 56.62 -0.12 7.91
N GLU A 23 56.50 -1.46 7.88
CA GLU A 23 55.87 -2.19 6.77
C GLU A 23 54.35 -1.92 6.68
N ALA A 24 53.75 -1.36 7.73
CA ALA A 24 52.38 -0.84 7.71
C ALA A 24 52.21 0.39 6.77
N ALA A 25 53.31 1.08 6.42
CA ALA A 25 53.29 2.24 5.52
C ALA A 25 52.96 1.88 4.06
N ALA A 26 53.31 0.66 3.61
CA ALA A 26 53.00 0.22 2.25
C ALA A 26 51.50 -0.12 2.09
N VAL A 27 50.91 -0.78 3.10
CA VAL A 27 49.49 -1.14 3.11
C VAL A 27 48.61 0.10 3.17
N SER A 28 48.99 1.10 3.96
CA SER A 28 48.25 2.37 4.07
C SER A 28 48.20 3.16 2.76
N VAL A 29 49.26 3.16 1.94
CA VAL A 29 49.24 3.78 0.61
C VAL A 29 48.27 3.06 -0.33
N LEU A 30 48.27 1.72 -0.34
CA LEU A 30 47.32 0.93 -1.15
C LEU A 30 45.88 1.16 -0.71
N VAL A 31 45.63 1.16 0.60
CA VAL A 31 44.32 1.41 1.18
C VAL A 31 43.81 2.81 0.80
N VAL A 32 44.63 3.86 0.96
CA VAL A 32 44.26 5.24 0.59
C VAL A 32 43.95 5.37 -0.90
N LEU A 33 44.66 4.66 -1.78
CA LEU A 33 44.38 4.65 -3.21
C LEU A 33 43.12 3.83 -3.58
N ALA A 34 42.79 2.80 -2.80
CA ALA A 34 41.60 1.98 -3.00
C ALA A 34 40.31 2.64 -2.46
N PHE A 35 40.40 3.44 -1.40
CA PHE A 35 39.25 4.10 -0.76
C PHE A 35 38.34 4.86 -1.73
N PRO A 36 38.85 5.72 -2.65
CA PRO A 36 38.02 6.40 -3.62
C PRO A 36 37.22 5.45 -4.53
N VAL A 37 37.82 4.32 -4.93
CA VAL A 37 37.16 3.32 -5.79
C VAL A 37 36.06 2.61 -5.02
N VAL A 38 36.31 2.25 -3.76
CA VAL A 38 35.31 1.61 -2.88
C VAL A 38 34.15 2.56 -2.62
N ILE A 39 34.43 3.83 -2.29
CA ILE A 39 33.39 4.85 -2.05
C ILE A 39 32.58 5.10 -3.33
N ALA A 40 33.23 5.19 -4.49
CA ALA A 40 32.53 5.35 -5.77
C ALA A 40 31.66 4.13 -6.10
N GLY A 41 32.13 2.91 -5.80
CA GLY A 41 31.36 1.68 -5.95
C GLY A 41 30.12 1.64 -5.06
N LEU A 42 30.26 2.02 -3.78
CA LEU A 42 29.13 2.12 -2.85
C LEU A 42 28.14 3.20 -3.28
N ALA A 43 28.62 4.37 -3.69
CA ALA A 43 27.79 5.46 -4.21
C ALA A 43 26.99 5.04 -5.45
N LEU A 44 27.63 4.33 -6.38
CA LEU A 44 26.95 3.80 -7.56
C LEU A 44 25.91 2.74 -7.17
N ALA A 45 26.26 1.83 -6.25
CA ALA A 45 25.36 0.76 -5.82
C ALA A 45 24.10 1.31 -5.13
N THR A 46 24.25 2.26 -4.19
CA THR A 46 23.10 2.86 -3.50
C THR A 46 22.21 3.66 -4.44
N GLU A 47 22.79 4.43 -5.35
CA GLU A 47 22.04 5.26 -6.29
C GLU A 47 21.34 4.42 -7.37
N THR A 48 21.97 3.33 -7.82
CA THR A 48 21.35 2.35 -8.72
C THR A 48 20.19 1.63 -8.01
N GLY A 49 20.37 1.26 -6.74
CA GLY A 49 19.29 0.67 -5.93
C GLY A 49 18.10 1.62 -5.78
N TYR A 50 18.35 2.89 -5.48
CA TYR A 50 17.30 3.91 -5.42
C TYR A 50 16.59 4.10 -6.77
N TRP A 51 17.33 4.14 -7.88
CA TRP A 51 16.74 4.23 -9.22
C TRP A 51 15.87 3.02 -9.57
N LEU A 52 16.32 1.79 -9.28
CA LEU A 52 15.55 0.57 -9.53
C LEU A 52 14.27 0.50 -8.68
N SER A 53 14.35 0.90 -7.42
CA SER A 53 13.19 1.00 -6.53
C SER A 53 12.17 1.99 -7.10
N GLU A 54 12.62 3.17 -7.54
CA GLU A 54 11.74 4.17 -8.14
C GLU A 54 11.19 3.74 -9.50
N GLN A 55 11.95 2.98 -10.30
CA GLN A 55 11.47 2.40 -11.57
C GLN A 55 10.27 1.47 -11.34
N ARG A 56 10.31 0.61 -10.30
CA ARG A 56 9.17 -0.26 -9.95
C ARG A 56 7.96 0.55 -9.50
N ARG A 57 8.19 1.55 -8.64
CA ARG A 57 7.13 2.45 -8.17
C ARG A 57 6.43 3.16 -9.34
N VAL A 58 7.17 3.78 -10.26
CA VAL A 58 6.57 4.47 -11.41
C VAL A 58 5.80 3.50 -12.31
N GLN A 59 6.24 2.25 -12.45
CA GLN A 59 5.50 1.23 -13.19
C GLN A 59 4.16 0.90 -12.50
N ASN A 60 4.17 0.63 -11.18
CA ASN A 60 2.94 0.36 -10.43
C ASN A 60 1.93 1.53 -10.54
N VAL A 61 2.39 2.79 -10.44
CA VAL A 61 1.52 3.96 -10.66
C VAL A 61 1.01 4.02 -12.10
N ALA A 62 1.83 3.67 -13.10
CA ALA A 62 1.42 3.69 -14.50
C ALA A 62 0.31 2.66 -14.79
N ASP A 63 0.40 1.46 -14.21
CA ASP A 63 -0.63 0.42 -14.33
C ASP A 63 -1.95 0.87 -13.70
N ALA A 64 -1.89 1.37 -12.47
CA ALA A 64 -3.00 1.99 -11.76
C ALA A 64 -3.65 3.15 -12.53
N ALA A 65 -2.83 4.08 -13.06
CA ALA A 65 -3.32 5.22 -13.80
C ALA A 65 -3.91 4.82 -15.15
N ALA A 66 -3.33 3.82 -15.84
CA ALA A 66 -3.91 3.35 -17.09
C ALA A 66 -5.26 2.67 -16.86
N PHE A 67 -5.41 1.92 -15.77
CA PHE A 67 -6.68 1.30 -15.39
C PHE A 67 -7.78 2.36 -15.15
N SER A 68 -7.54 3.34 -14.26
CA SER A 68 -8.53 4.38 -13.95
C SER A 68 -8.87 5.27 -15.15
N VAL A 69 -7.88 5.60 -15.99
CA VAL A 69 -8.10 6.33 -17.23
C VAL A 69 -8.89 5.49 -18.21
N GLY A 70 -8.62 4.19 -18.30
CA GLY A 70 -9.38 3.26 -19.13
C GLY A 70 -10.85 3.22 -18.76
N ILE A 71 -11.19 3.20 -17.46
CA ILE A 71 -12.59 3.23 -16.98
C ILE A 71 -13.25 4.54 -17.38
N ASN A 72 -12.56 5.65 -17.14
CA ASN A 72 -13.07 6.96 -17.48
C ASN A 72 -13.24 7.15 -19.01
N ALA A 73 -12.39 6.50 -19.81
CA ALA A 73 -12.50 6.47 -21.26
C ALA A 73 -13.70 5.60 -21.70
N ALA A 74 -13.85 4.40 -21.15
CA ALA A 74 -14.90 3.46 -21.52
C ALA A 74 -16.32 4.03 -21.33
N ARG A 75 -16.55 4.85 -20.29
CA ARG A 75 -17.81 5.59 -20.05
C ARG A 75 -18.15 6.61 -21.15
N ARG A 76 -17.18 7.00 -21.96
CA ARG A 76 -17.32 8.01 -23.04
C ARG A 76 -17.26 7.40 -24.44
N GLY A 77 -16.85 6.13 -24.53
CA GLY A 77 -16.75 5.36 -25.77
C GLY A 77 -15.45 4.55 -25.84
N PHE A 78 -15.40 3.63 -26.80
CA PHE A 78 -14.28 2.69 -26.96
C PHE A 78 -13.26 3.11 -28.03
N ASP A 79 -13.50 4.24 -28.70
CA ASP A 79 -12.59 4.79 -29.71
C ASP A 79 -11.70 5.88 -29.10
N CYS A 80 -10.47 5.50 -28.79
CA CYS A 80 -9.46 6.39 -28.23
C CYS A 80 -9.19 7.59 -29.16
N ALA A 81 -9.23 7.41 -30.49
CA ALA A 81 -9.01 8.50 -31.43
C ALA A 81 -10.18 9.51 -31.42
N ALA A 82 -11.42 9.02 -31.24
CA ALA A 82 -12.57 9.90 -31.03
C ALA A 82 -12.46 10.69 -29.72
N LEU A 83 -12.05 10.03 -28.63
CA LEU A 83 -11.80 10.68 -27.34
C LEU A 83 -10.69 11.74 -27.43
N GLN A 84 -9.62 11.48 -28.19
CA GLN A 84 -8.54 12.43 -28.41
C GLN A 84 -8.99 13.69 -29.14
N HIS A 85 -10.02 13.60 -29.97
CA HIS A 85 -10.60 14.75 -30.67
C HIS A 85 -11.58 15.56 -29.81
N ASP A 86 -12.10 15.00 -28.72
CA ASP A 86 -12.89 15.72 -27.72
C ASP A 86 -11.98 16.30 -26.63
N ALA A 87 -11.72 17.60 -26.72
CA ALA A 87 -10.84 18.30 -25.79
C ALA A 87 -11.31 18.22 -24.32
N ALA A 88 -12.62 18.17 -24.06
CA ALA A 88 -13.14 18.10 -22.69
C ALA A 88 -12.99 16.67 -22.12
N ALA A 89 -13.30 15.66 -22.93
CA ALA A 89 -13.07 14.27 -22.56
C ALA A 89 -11.58 13.99 -22.33
N TRP A 90 -10.72 14.40 -23.26
CA TRP A 90 -9.28 14.18 -23.16
C TRP A 90 -8.66 14.88 -21.94
N GLN A 91 -9.11 16.10 -21.63
CA GLN A 91 -8.68 16.80 -20.42
C GLN A 91 -9.07 16.04 -19.15
N SER A 92 -10.28 15.47 -19.08
CA SER A 92 -10.69 14.65 -17.94
C SER A 92 -9.85 13.38 -17.77
N LEU A 93 -9.44 12.74 -18.88
CA LEU A 93 -8.54 11.60 -18.84
C LEU A 93 -7.16 12.01 -18.30
N GLU A 94 -6.61 13.13 -18.76
CA GLU A 94 -5.36 13.67 -18.25
C GLU A 94 -5.45 14.05 -16.77
N ASP A 95 -6.56 14.65 -16.35
CA ASP A 95 -6.80 15.01 -14.95
C ASP A 95 -6.92 13.77 -14.06
N THR A 96 -7.55 12.69 -14.56
CA THR A 96 -7.61 11.39 -13.88
C THR A 96 -6.22 10.79 -13.68
N ALA A 97 -5.42 10.74 -14.75
CA ALA A 97 -4.05 10.23 -14.67
C ALA A 97 -3.18 11.05 -13.70
N ARG A 98 -3.33 12.39 -13.74
CA ARG A 98 -2.63 13.31 -12.82
C ARG A 98 -3.05 13.09 -11.38
N ARG A 99 -4.34 12.95 -11.11
CA ARG A 99 -4.88 12.68 -9.78
C ARG A 99 -4.27 11.41 -9.21
N VAL A 100 -4.37 10.28 -9.92
CA VAL A 100 -3.81 9.00 -9.48
C VAL A 100 -2.31 9.09 -9.21
N ALA A 101 -1.56 9.75 -10.09
CA ALA A 101 -0.13 9.95 -9.87
C ALA A 101 0.16 10.79 -8.61
N THR A 102 -0.57 11.88 -8.39
CA THR A 102 -0.38 12.74 -7.22
C THR A 102 -0.81 12.07 -5.92
N GLU A 103 -1.91 11.32 -5.92
CA GLU A 103 -2.41 10.56 -4.77
C GLU A 103 -1.46 9.40 -4.42
N SER A 104 -0.85 8.78 -5.44
CA SER A 104 0.25 7.81 -5.27
C SER A 104 1.58 8.43 -4.79
N GLY A 105 1.57 9.73 -4.46
CA GLY A 105 2.71 10.47 -3.92
C GLY A 105 3.80 10.79 -4.95
N LEU A 106 3.49 10.79 -6.25
CA LEU A 106 4.41 11.30 -7.27
C LEU A 106 4.34 12.84 -7.31
N PRO A 107 5.46 13.54 -7.09
CA PRO A 107 5.46 15.00 -7.04
C PRO A 107 5.19 15.59 -8.44
N PRO A 108 4.23 16.52 -8.59
CA PRO A 108 3.77 16.99 -9.90
C PRO A 108 4.82 17.84 -10.64
N ASP A 109 5.76 18.46 -9.92
CA ASP A 109 6.85 19.25 -10.51
C ASP A 109 7.94 18.39 -11.17
N ARG A 110 7.98 17.09 -10.87
CA ARG A 110 8.98 16.14 -11.39
C ARG A 110 8.39 14.97 -12.14
N THR A 111 7.08 14.99 -12.40
CA THR A 111 6.36 13.89 -13.03
C THR A 111 5.67 14.41 -14.27
N ALA A 112 6.06 13.87 -15.43
CA ALA A 112 5.39 14.12 -16.69
C ALA A 112 4.50 12.92 -17.02
N ILE A 113 3.24 13.18 -17.33
CA ILE A 113 2.25 12.17 -17.68
C ILE A 113 1.84 12.43 -19.11
N THR A 114 1.86 11.39 -19.94
CA THR A 114 1.43 11.44 -21.33
C THR A 114 0.43 10.33 -21.57
N ILE A 115 -0.74 10.70 -22.08
CA ILE A 115 -1.72 9.75 -22.59
C ILE A 115 -1.57 9.69 -24.10
N SER A 116 -1.62 8.49 -24.67
CA SER A 116 -1.56 8.27 -26.11
C SER A 116 -2.50 7.14 -26.52
N CYS A 117 -2.87 7.09 -27.80
CA CYS A 117 -3.65 6.01 -28.38
C CYS A 117 -2.75 5.15 -29.29
N PRO A 118 -2.17 4.03 -28.81
CA PRO A 118 -1.36 3.17 -29.66
C PRO A 118 -2.18 2.54 -30.79
N GLN A 119 -3.45 2.22 -30.52
CA GLN A 119 -4.45 1.69 -31.46
C GLN A 119 -5.80 2.37 -31.20
N GLY A 120 -6.79 2.13 -32.07
CA GLY A 120 -8.11 2.76 -31.96
C GLY A 120 -8.86 2.42 -30.68
N ASP A 121 -8.65 1.21 -30.17
CA ASP A 121 -9.24 0.66 -28.94
C ASP A 121 -8.22 0.58 -27.79
N GLN A 122 -7.03 1.18 -27.93
CA GLN A 122 -6.01 1.14 -26.89
C GLN A 122 -5.68 2.53 -26.39
N LEU A 123 -5.58 2.65 -25.08
CA LEU A 123 -5.13 3.83 -24.38
C LEU A 123 -3.87 3.50 -23.58
N ARG A 124 -2.82 4.28 -23.76
CA ARG A 124 -1.55 4.13 -23.03
C ARG A 124 -1.32 5.31 -22.14
N VAL A 125 -1.06 5.05 -20.87
CA VAL A 125 -0.55 6.03 -19.92
C VAL A 125 0.96 5.80 -19.76
N GLN A 126 1.73 6.87 -19.95
CA GLN A 126 3.16 6.88 -19.73
C GLN A 126 3.50 7.92 -18.67
N ILE A 127 4.29 7.52 -17.68
CA ILE A 127 4.74 8.37 -16.59
C ILE A 127 6.27 8.43 -16.62
N ASP A 128 6.82 9.62 -16.79
CA ASP A 128 8.26 9.90 -16.71
C ASP A 128 8.54 10.72 -15.44
N ARG A 129 9.38 10.20 -14.54
CA ARG A 129 9.74 10.88 -13.28
C ARG A 129 11.20 11.31 -13.29
N SER A 130 11.52 12.57 -13.07
CA SER A 130 12.92 13.05 -13.02
C SER A 130 13.52 12.94 -11.61
N LEU A 131 14.56 12.12 -11.45
CA LEU A 131 15.33 11.97 -10.20
C LEU A 131 16.71 12.63 -10.33
N PRO A 132 17.08 13.55 -9.42
CA PRO A 132 18.45 14.06 -9.38
C PRO A 132 19.41 12.97 -8.86
N LEU A 133 20.61 12.90 -9.44
CA LEU A 133 21.71 12.08 -8.93
C LEU A 133 22.47 12.89 -7.88
N PHE A 134 22.48 12.38 -6.65
CA PHE A 134 23.10 12.99 -5.49
C PHE A 134 24.56 12.54 -5.33
N LEU A 135 24.83 11.24 -5.39
CA LEU A 135 26.15 10.68 -5.05
C LEU A 135 27.08 10.71 -6.25
N LEU A 136 26.62 10.26 -7.42
CA LEU A 136 27.35 10.37 -8.68
C LEU A 136 27.49 11.83 -9.13
N GLY A 137 26.52 12.68 -8.79
CA GLY A 137 26.59 14.12 -9.01
C GLY A 137 27.76 14.79 -8.29
N ALA A 138 28.20 14.25 -7.14
CA ALA A 138 29.37 14.74 -6.40
C ALA A 138 30.71 14.32 -7.04
N LEU A 139 30.71 13.22 -7.80
CA LEU A 139 31.88 12.70 -8.51
C LEU A 139 32.00 13.26 -9.94
N ALA A 140 30.92 13.84 -10.47
CA ALA A 140 30.92 14.44 -11.79
C ALA A 140 31.85 15.67 -11.85
N PRO A 141 32.78 15.74 -12.84
CA PRO A 141 33.64 16.90 -13.00
C PRO A 141 32.79 18.13 -13.33
N ARG A 142 32.75 19.11 -12.42
CA ARG A 142 32.09 20.40 -12.65
C ARG A 142 32.86 21.17 -13.74
N PRO A 143 32.27 21.45 -14.92
CA PRO A 143 32.84 22.42 -15.84
C PRO A 143 32.83 23.79 -15.16
N GLY A 144 33.89 24.57 -15.36
CA GLY A 144 34.18 25.78 -14.60
C GLY A 144 33.12 26.91 -14.66
N SER A 145 33.31 27.84 -13.72
CA SER A 145 32.55 29.07 -13.45
C SER A 145 31.12 28.89 -12.91
N ALA A 146 30.96 29.28 -11.66
CA ALA A 146 29.76 29.20 -10.82
C ALA A 146 28.62 30.17 -11.24
N ALA A 147 28.38 30.37 -12.53
CA ALA A 147 27.32 31.27 -13.02
C ALA A 147 26.15 30.54 -13.69
N ASP A 148 26.37 29.35 -14.26
CA ASP A 148 25.31 28.54 -14.84
C ASP A 148 25.33 27.15 -14.18
N ALA A 149 24.63 27.02 -13.06
CA ALA A 149 24.35 25.72 -12.48
C ALA A 149 23.51 24.92 -13.50
N GLN A 150 24.18 24.07 -14.28
CA GLN A 150 23.49 23.04 -15.06
C GLN A 150 22.55 22.29 -14.11
N PRO A 151 21.34 21.90 -14.55
CA PRO A 151 20.52 20.99 -13.76
C PRO A 151 21.41 19.79 -13.40
N GLY A 152 21.48 19.47 -12.11
CA GLY A 152 22.24 18.32 -11.64
C GLY A 152 21.89 17.10 -12.48
N LEU A 153 22.89 16.27 -12.78
CA LEU A 153 22.69 15.06 -13.59
C LEU A 153 21.47 14.31 -13.06
N SER A 154 20.50 14.01 -13.91
CA SER A 154 19.26 13.35 -13.52
C SER A 154 19.02 12.08 -14.34
N VAL A 155 18.29 11.14 -13.75
CA VAL A 155 17.80 9.94 -14.42
C VAL A 155 16.28 10.00 -14.41
N SER A 156 15.67 9.57 -15.51
CA SER A 156 14.21 9.55 -15.64
C SER A 156 13.71 8.11 -15.74
N PRO A 157 13.42 7.42 -14.62
CA PRO A 157 12.61 6.21 -14.68
C PRO A 157 11.30 6.48 -15.41
N ARG A 158 10.87 5.47 -16.18
CA ARG A 158 9.65 5.51 -16.98
C ARG A 158 8.81 4.29 -16.70
N GLY A 159 7.57 4.51 -16.31
CA GLY A 159 6.53 3.49 -16.29
C GLY A 159 5.60 3.71 -17.47
N SER A 160 5.14 2.63 -18.10
CA SER A 160 4.12 2.71 -19.13
C SER A 160 3.19 1.51 -19.02
N SER A 161 1.91 1.77 -19.13
CA SER A 161 0.88 0.74 -19.16
C SER A 161 -0.11 1.06 -20.27
N THR A 162 -0.56 0.01 -20.96
CA THR A 162 -1.52 0.12 -22.05
C THR A 162 -2.77 -0.66 -21.68
N VAL A 163 -3.92 -0.13 -22.05
CA VAL A 163 -5.22 -0.67 -21.70
C VAL A 163 -6.05 -0.73 -22.97
N SER A 164 -6.74 -1.84 -23.18
CA SER A 164 -7.71 -2.02 -24.26
C SER A 164 -9.12 -1.70 -23.74
N LEU A 165 -9.83 -0.89 -24.52
CA LEU A 165 -11.21 -0.47 -24.30
C LEU A 165 -12.12 -1.41 -25.08
N VAL A 166 -12.97 -2.15 -24.39
CA VAL A 166 -13.83 -3.16 -25.01
C VAL A 166 -15.30 -2.93 -24.66
N SER A 167 -16.15 -2.93 -25.69
CA SER A 167 -17.60 -2.83 -25.54
C SER A 167 -18.17 -4.16 -25.04
N SER A 168 -19.03 -4.07 -24.03
CA SER A 168 -19.70 -5.21 -23.38
C SER A 168 -20.53 -6.10 -24.31
N ASN A 169 -20.83 -5.68 -25.54
CA ASN A 169 -21.47 -6.55 -26.54
C ASN A 169 -20.51 -7.59 -27.16
N ALA A 170 -19.23 -7.54 -26.83
CA ALA A 170 -18.22 -8.53 -27.19
C ALA A 170 -17.49 -9.13 -25.98
N VAL A 171 -17.79 -8.66 -24.76
CA VAL A 171 -17.05 -8.97 -23.53
C VAL A 171 -18.08 -8.99 -22.38
N GLY A 172 -18.28 -10.13 -21.73
CA GLY A 172 -18.90 -10.14 -20.41
C GLY A 172 -18.10 -9.20 -19.50
N GLY A 173 -18.75 -8.21 -18.89
CA GLY A 173 -18.25 -7.47 -17.73
C GLY A 173 -16.96 -6.60 -17.81
N PRO A 174 -16.90 -5.47 -17.05
CA PRO A 174 -15.67 -4.76 -16.75
C PRO A 174 -14.75 -5.56 -15.84
N GLY A 175 -13.99 -6.43 -16.46
CA GLY A 175 -12.70 -6.92 -16.02
C GLY A 175 -12.05 -7.45 -17.29
N ASN A 176 -11.17 -8.42 -17.20
CA ASN A 176 -10.60 -9.04 -18.39
C ASN A 176 -11.61 -9.96 -19.13
N GLY A 177 -12.91 -9.63 -19.12
CA GLY A 177 -14.04 -10.52 -19.41
C GLY A 177 -14.97 -10.74 -18.23
N ASP A 178 -14.91 -9.86 -17.22
CA ASP A 178 -15.09 -10.30 -15.86
C ASP A 178 -16.22 -9.60 -15.08
N GLY A 179 -16.26 -8.28 -14.99
CA GLY A 179 -17.41 -7.58 -14.44
C GLY A 179 -17.57 -7.67 -12.93
N GLY A 180 -17.92 -6.53 -12.34
CA GLY A 180 -18.06 -6.32 -10.90
C GLY A 180 -17.87 -4.83 -10.60
N PRO A 181 -18.36 -4.31 -9.46
CA PRO A 181 -18.16 -2.91 -9.10
C PRO A 181 -16.68 -2.57 -8.88
N GLU A 182 -16.33 -1.31 -9.18
CA GLU A 182 -14.96 -0.74 -9.14
C GLU A 182 -14.33 -0.72 -7.73
N LEU A 183 -15.14 -0.88 -6.67
CA LEU A 183 -14.68 -0.92 -5.29
C LEU A 183 -14.54 -2.37 -4.80
N VAL A 184 -13.32 -2.74 -4.42
CA VAL A 184 -13.03 -3.99 -3.70
C VAL A 184 -13.02 -3.68 -2.21
N CYS A 185 -13.95 -4.28 -1.46
CA CYS A 185 -14.03 -4.07 -0.01
C CYS A 185 -13.25 -5.11 0.79
N LEU A 186 -13.12 -6.32 0.24
CA LEU A 186 -12.36 -7.40 0.84
C LEU A 186 -11.41 -7.93 -0.22
N HIS A 187 -10.10 -7.85 0.03
CA HIS A 187 -9.07 -8.28 -0.91
C HIS A 187 -8.07 -9.20 -0.21
N ALA A 188 -8.14 -10.49 -0.51
CA ALA A 188 -7.14 -11.47 -0.09
C ALA A 188 -6.00 -11.50 -1.10
N LEU A 189 -4.79 -11.21 -0.64
CA LEU A 189 -3.58 -11.09 -1.46
C LEU A 189 -2.87 -12.43 -1.71
N ALA A 190 -3.21 -13.48 -0.95
CA ALA A 190 -2.60 -14.80 -1.07
C ALA A 190 -2.61 -15.24 -2.53
N THR A 191 -1.44 -15.58 -3.06
CA THR A 191 -1.30 -16.01 -4.47
C THR A 191 -1.47 -17.52 -4.65
N ARG A 192 -1.42 -18.29 -3.55
CA ARG A 192 -1.61 -19.75 -3.50
C ARG A 192 -2.38 -20.17 -2.26
N GLY A 193 -2.95 -21.38 -2.30
CA GLY A 193 -3.76 -21.97 -1.23
C GLY A 193 -5.08 -21.22 -1.03
N THR A 194 -5.73 -21.44 0.11
CA THR A 194 -6.97 -20.76 0.47
C THR A 194 -6.71 -19.31 0.83
N GLY A 195 -7.33 -18.38 0.09
CA GLY A 195 -7.24 -16.94 0.38
C GLY A 195 -8.43 -16.43 1.21
N LEU A 196 -9.59 -17.06 1.06
CA LEU A 196 -10.79 -16.79 1.83
C LEU A 196 -11.41 -18.12 2.28
N GLU A 197 -11.44 -18.34 3.59
CA GLU A 197 -12.11 -19.47 4.21
C GLU A 197 -13.29 -18.96 5.05
N THR A 198 -14.42 -19.66 4.99
CA THR A 198 -15.50 -19.46 5.97
C THR A 198 -15.82 -20.78 6.65
N GLY A 199 -15.84 -20.78 7.97
CA GLY A 199 -16.20 -21.90 8.83
C GLY A 199 -17.44 -21.61 9.69
N GLY A 200 -18.34 -22.59 9.84
CA GLY A 200 -19.39 -22.55 10.85
C GLY A 200 -20.66 -21.79 10.44
N ARG A 201 -20.93 -20.63 11.03
CA ARG A 201 -22.10 -19.76 10.74
C ARG A 201 -21.64 -18.35 10.40
N THR A 202 -21.46 -18.07 9.12
CA THR A 202 -20.87 -16.81 8.67
C THR A 202 -21.89 -16.01 7.86
N GLU A 203 -22.00 -14.72 8.15
CA GLU A 203 -22.87 -13.77 7.45
C GLU A 203 -22.00 -12.64 6.89
N ILE A 204 -22.00 -12.49 5.56
CA ILE A 204 -21.24 -11.44 4.86
C ILE A 204 -22.23 -10.63 4.03
N ASP A 205 -22.49 -9.38 4.42
CA ASP A 205 -23.32 -8.42 3.66
C ASP A 205 -22.43 -7.25 3.17
N ALA A 206 -22.02 -7.33 1.90
CA ALA A 206 -21.20 -6.34 1.20
C ALA A 206 -21.81 -6.00 -0.18
N PRO A 207 -23.05 -5.48 -0.22
CA PRO A 207 -23.87 -5.44 -1.43
C PRO A 207 -23.42 -4.40 -2.46
N GLU A 208 -22.53 -3.49 -2.08
CA GLU A 208 -22.07 -2.39 -2.92
C GLU A 208 -20.66 -2.60 -3.48
N CYS A 209 -19.98 -3.69 -3.10
CA CYS A 209 -18.59 -3.91 -3.46
C CYS A 209 -18.24 -5.37 -3.74
N ARG A 210 -17.08 -5.52 -4.37
CA ARG A 210 -16.51 -6.81 -4.76
C ARG A 210 -15.68 -7.38 -3.63
N ILE A 211 -15.75 -8.70 -3.48
CA ILE A 211 -14.79 -9.52 -2.73
C ILE A 211 -13.83 -10.14 -3.74
N GLN A 212 -12.53 -9.99 -3.52
CA GLN A 212 -11.50 -10.45 -4.45
C GLN A 212 -10.47 -11.32 -3.73
N VAL A 213 -10.12 -12.43 -4.37
CA VAL A 213 -9.08 -13.35 -3.89
C VAL A 213 -8.09 -13.62 -5.02
N ASP A 214 -6.80 -13.37 -4.77
CA ASP A 214 -5.76 -13.44 -5.80
C ASP A 214 -5.13 -14.84 -5.96
N SER A 215 -5.57 -15.83 -5.18
CA SER A 215 -5.02 -17.18 -5.20
C SER A 215 -5.43 -17.90 -6.48
N ASP A 216 -4.47 -18.58 -7.12
CA ASP A 216 -4.70 -19.36 -8.34
C ASP A 216 -4.86 -20.88 -8.08
N SER A 217 -5.10 -21.26 -6.84
CA SER A 217 -5.29 -22.66 -6.42
C SER A 217 -6.73 -23.14 -6.58
N ASP A 218 -6.93 -24.46 -6.69
CA ASP A 218 -8.25 -25.09 -6.84
C ASP A 218 -9.15 -24.89 -5.59
N ASP A 219 -8.55 -24.51 -4.46
CA ASP A 219 -9.15 -24.21 -3.16
C ASP A 219 -9.01 -22.73 -2.79
N SER A 220 -8.93 -21.83 -3.78
CA SER A 220 -8.72 -20.40 -3.52
C SER A 220 -9.78 -19.80 -2.58
N ILE A 221 -11.02 -20.27 -2.66
CA ILE A 221 -12.09 -19.91 -1.73
C ILE A 221 -12.72 -21.20 -1.20
N GLU A 222 -12.82 -21.33 0.12
CA GLU A 222 -13.41 -22.50 0.76
C GLU A 222 -14.58 -22.08 1.66
N PHE A 223 -15.73 -22.73 1.47
CA PHE A 223 -16.90 -22.53 2.34
C PHE A 223 -17.22 -23.82 3.12
N ASP A 224 -16.84 -23.87 4.40
CA ASP A 224 -17.24 -24.89 5.35
C ASP A 224 -18.37 -24.41 6.29
N GLY A 225 -19.54 -25.05 6.22
CA GLY A 225 -20.68 -24.79 7.12
C GLY A 225 -21.85 -24.02 6.50
N ASP A 226 -22.60 -23.32 7.35
CA ASP A 226 -23.78 -22.51 6.99
C ASP A 226 -23.32 -21.05 6.74
N THR A 227 -23.13 -20.65 5.48
CA THR A 227 -22.71 -19.28 5.13
C THR A 227 -23.78 -18.57 4.30
N ASP A 228 -24.15 -17.35 4.72
CA ASP A 228 -25.05 -16.43 3.99
C ASP A 228 -24.20 -15.28 3.44
N ILE A 229 -24.20 -15.10 2.12
CA ILE A 229 -23.37 -14.08 1.46
C ILE A 229 -24.22 -13.25 0.54
N ARG A 230 -24.22 -11.95 0.79
CA ARG A 230 -24.79 -10.94 -0.08
C ARG A 230 -23.67 -9.98 -0.50
N ALA A 231 -23.22 -10.08 -1.75
CA ALA A 231 -22.16 -9.23 -2.26
C ALA A 231 -22.47 -8.74 -3.68
N ALA A 232 -21.87 -7.63 -4.09
CA ALA A 232 -22.05 -7.16 -5.47
C ALA A 232 -21.37 -8.10 -6.48
N CYS A 233 -20.23 -8.67 -6.12
CA CYS A 233 -19.54 -9.70 -6.90
C CYS A 233 -18.49 -10.42 -6.03
N ILE A 234 -18.15 -11.66 -6.37
CA ILE A 234 -17.01 -12.39 -5.81
C ILE A 234 -16.14 -12.87 -6.97
N THR A 235 -14.84 -12.58 -6.93
CA THR A 235 -13.87 -12.98 -7.95
C THR A 235 -12.68 -13.70 -7.33
N THR A 236 -12.24 -14.77 -7.97
CA THR A 236 -11.01 -15.49 -7.64
C THR A 236 -10.23 -15.88 -8.91
N ARG A 237 -8.90 -15.84 -8.82
CA ARG A 237 -8.00 -16.35 -9.87
C ARG A 237 -7.99 -17.87 -9.98
N GLY A 238 -8.35 -18.57 -8.91
CA GLY A 238 -8.41 -20.02 -8.82
C GLY A 238 -9.84 -20.53 -8.93
N GLU A 239 -10.15 -21.58 -8.17
CA GLU A 239 -11.51 -22.14 -8.06
C GLU A 239 -12.06 -21.94 -6.63
N ALA A 240 -13.39 -21.97 -6.50
CA ALA A 240 -14.08 -21.90 -5.22
C ALA A 240 -14.77 -23.23 -4.90
N ASP A 241 -14.46 -23.83 -3.75
CA ASP A 241 -15.19 -25.01 -3.27
C ASP A 241 -16.50 -24.57 -2.57
N VAL A 242 -17.59 -24.59 -3.33
CA VAL A 242 -18.92 -24.19 -2.88
C VAL A 242 -19.82 -25.42 -2.67
N PRO A 243 -20.15 -25.79 -1.42
CA PRO A 243 -21.13 -26.83 -1.15
C PRO A 243 -22.53 -26.41 -1.62
N ASN A 244 -23.34 -27.39 -2.03
CA ASN A 244 -24.74 -27.17 -2.46
C ASN A 244 -25.62 -26.44 -1.41
N SER A 245 -25.25 -26.44 -0.12
CA SER A 245 -25.94 -25.69 0.93
C SER A 245 -25.71 -24.18 0.78
N VAL A 246 -24.48 -23.77 0.50
CA VAL A 246 -24.05 -22.37 0.37
C VAL A 246 -24.52 -21.78 -0.96
N GLU A 247 -24.51 -22.57 -2.04
CA GLU A 247 -24.99 -22.15 -3.37
C GLU A 247 -26.43 -21.58 -3.34
N ARG A 248 -27.26 -21.99 -2.36
CA ARG A 248 -28.65 -21.52 -2.22
C ARG A 248 -28.78 -20.19 -1.48
N ASP A 249 -27.78 -19.85 -0.65
CA ASP A 249 -27.75 -18.68 0.22
C ASP A 249 -26.72 -17.64 -0.27
N LEU A 250 -26.13 -17.87 -1.45
CA LEU A 250 -25.34 -16.91 -2.22
C LEU A 250 -26.26 -15.95 -3.00
N ASN A 251 -26.24 -14.67 -2.63
CA ASN A 251 -26.96 -13.59 -3.29
C ASN A 251 -25.96 -12.60 -3.90
N LEU A 252 -25.52 -12.90 -5.12
CA LEU A 252 -24.51 -12.11 -5.83
C LEU A 252 -25.11 -11.30 -6.97
N GLY A 253 -24.62 -10.06 -7.08
CA GLY A 253 -24.79 -9.18 -8.25
C GLY A 253 -26.23 -8.89 -8.69
N PRO A 254 -26.40 -8.08 -9.76
CA PRO A 254 -27.68 -7.99 -10.45
C PRO A 254 -27.98 -9.32 -11.17
N PRO A 255 -29.21 -9.87 -11.06
CA PRO A 255 -29.57 -11.11 -11.74
C PRO A 255 -29.35 -11.04 -13.26
N GLY A 256 -28.67 -12.04 -13.83
CA GLY A 256 -28.38 -12.12 -15.27
C GLY A 256 -27.07 -11.47 -15.71
N THR A 257 -26.21 -11.09 -14.76
CA THR A 257 -24.83 -10.66 -15.00
C THR A 257 -23.83 -11.78 -14.70
N ASP A 258 -22.58 -11.62 -15.11
CA ASP A 258 -21.51 -12.59 -14.78
C ASP A 258 -21.19 -12.63 -13.28
N CYS A 259 -21.65 -11.63 -12.51
CA CYS A 259 -21.58 -11.61 -11.04
C CYS A 259 -22.78 -12.28 -10.36
N ALA A 260 -23.66 -12.99 -11.07
CA ALA A 260 -24.73 -13.77 -10.46
C ALA A 260 -24.23 -15.05 -9.77
N VAL A 261 -22.97 -15.42 -10.02
CA VAL A 261 -22.24 -16.55 -9.42
C VAL A 261 -20.83 -16.10 -9.06
N ILE A 262 -20.11 -16.91 -8.28
CA ILE A 262 -18.68 -16.68 -8.04
C ILE A 262 -17.95 -16.79 -9.36
N ARG A 263 -17.03 -15.85 -9.58
CA ARG A 263 -16.25 -15.76 -10.80
C ARG A 263 -14.87 -16.34 -10.57
N GLU A 264 -14.63 -17.50 -11.15
CA GLU A 264 -13.40 -18.26 -11.02
C GLU A 264 -12.48 -18.06 -12.23
N ASN A 265 -11.22 -18.45 -12.08
CA ASN A 265 -10.21 -18.36 -13.12
C ASN A 265 -10.03 -16.93 -13.68
N THR A 266 -10.20 -15.92 -12.82
CA THR A 266 -10.01 -14.53 -13.22
C THR A 266 -8.53 -14.23 -13.48
N GLU A 267 -8.30 -13.22 -14.30
CA GLU A 267 -6.96 -12.68 -14.55
C GLU A 267 -6.45 -11.87 -13.34
N THR A 268 -5.15 -11.60 -13.28
CA THR A 268 -4.56 -10.82 -12.18
C THR A 268 -4.99 -9.35 -12.24
N GLU A 269 -5.56 -8.85 -11.15
CA GLU A 269 -5.85 -7.43 -10.98
C GLU A 269 -4.83 -6.78 -10.04
N PRO A 270 -4.26 -5.62 -10.40
CA PRO A 270 -3.33 -4.93 -9.52
C PRO A 270 -4.05 -4.34 -8.31
N LEU A 271 -3.35 -4.31 -7.18
CA LEU A 271 -3.80 -3.61 -5.98
C LEU A 271 -4.07 -2.12 -6.30
N ALA A 272 -5.03 -1.54 -5.58
CA ALA A 272 -5.40 -0.14 -5.74
C ALA A 272 -4.17 0.79 -5.70
N PRO A 273 -4.10 1.82 -6.58
CA PRO A 273 -2.93 2.68 -6.75
C PRO A 273 -2.32 3.21 -5.44
N ALA A 274 -3.15 3.70 -4.53
CA ALA A 274 -2.68 4.27 -3.27
C ALA A 274 -2.00 3.22 -2.37
N LEU A 275 -2.51 1.98 -2.38
CA LEU A 275 -1.96 0.88 -1.60
C LEU A 275 -0.75 0.24 -2.28
N ALA A 276 -0.79 0.05 -3.60
CA ALA A 276 0.33 -0.47 -4.40
C ALA A 276 1.57 0.45 -4.36
N ASN A 277 1.36 1.73 -4.07
CA ASN A 277 2.40 2.76 -4.00
C ASN A 277 2.57 3.34 -2.60
N LEU A 278 2.05 2.64 -1.58
CA LEU A 278 2.08 3.10 -0.21
C LEU A 278 3.54 3.35 0.20
N GLN A 279 3.84 4.59 0.61
CA GLN A 279 5.20 4.96 0.94
C GLN A 279 5.60 4.36 2.29
N PRO A 280 6.75 3.66 2.39
CA PRO A 280 7.24 3.19 3.67
C PRO A 280 7.57 4.39 4.56
N LEU A 281 7.14 4.32 5.82
CA LEU A 281 7.50 5.29 6.85
C LEU A 281 8.85 4.88 7.45
N LEU A 282 9.93 5.34 6.85
CA LEU A 282 11.30 5.06 7.32
C LEU A 282 11.59 5.79 8.63
N GLY A 283 12.32 5.14 9.54
CA GLY A 283 12.78 5.73 10.81
C GLY A 283 11.78 5.63 11.97
N LEU A 284 10.71 4.84 11.82
CA LEU A 284 9.80 4.54 12.95
C LEU A 284 10.53 3.81 14.08
N ASP A 285 11.48 2.93 13.74
CA ASP A 285 12.30 2.19 14.72
C ASP A 285 13.21 3.09 15.57
N ASP A 286 13.53 4.29 15.10
CA ASP A 286 14.37 5.26 15.81
C ASP A 286 13.58 6.05 16.87
N LEU A 287 12.24 6.00 16.83
CA LEU A 287 11.39 6.70 17.80
C LEU A 287 11.60 6.11 19.20
N PRO A 288 11.71 6.90 20.28
CA PRO A 288 11.75 6.33 21.62
C PRO A 288 10.42 5.67 21.97
N ASP A 289 10.47 4.64 22.82
CA ASP A 289 9.29 4.02 23.40
C ASP A 289 8.57 4.99 24.34
N ASP A 290 7.23 5.00 24.27
CA ASP A 290 6.37 5.95 24.97
C ASP A 290 5.08 5.24 25.48
N PRO A 291 5.22 4.41 26.54
CA PRO A 291 4.11 3.61 27.07
C PRO A 291 3.00 4.48 27.64
N LEU A 292 1.83 3.88 27.83
CA LEU A 292 0.68 4.58 28.45
C LEU A 292 1.01 5.03 29.88
N SER A 293 0.64 6.27 30.18
CA SER A 293 0.64 6.80 31.53
C SER A 293 -0.57 6.27 32.31
N ARG A 294 -0.49 6.29 33.65
CA ARG A 294 -1.63 5.89 34.50
C ARG A 294 -2.89 6.68 34.21
N ARG A 295 -2.77 7.97 33.87
CA ARG A 295 -3.96 8.80 33.59
C ARG A 295 -4.64 8.40 32.29
N GLU A 296 -3.86 8.03 31.28
CA GLU A 296 -4.39 7.51 30.02
C GLU A 296 -5.07 6.16 30.23
N SER A 297 -4.49 5.29 31.07
CA SER A 297 -5.17 4.06 31.53
C SER A 297 -6.45 4.32 32.33
N ASP A 298 -6.55 5.48 33.00
CA ASP A 298 -7.73 5.93 33.74
C ASP A 298 -8.72 6.73 32.86
N GLY A 299 -8.51 6.81 31.53
CA GLY A 299 -9.42 7.41 30.56
C GLY A 299 -9.04 8.80 30.03
N GLU A 300 -7.83 9.30 30.31
CA GLU A 300 -7.31 10.49 29.62
C GLU A 300 -7.06 10.18 28.14
N PRO A 301 -7.40 11.08 27.20
CA PRO A 301 -7.15 10.85 25.78
C PRO A 301 -5.67 10.64 25.49
N ILE A 302 -5.38 9.59 24.75
CA ILE A 302 -4.04 9.24 24.28
C ILE A 302 -3.74 10.13 23.08
N THR A 303 -2.61 10.83 23.16
CA THR A 303 -2.18 11.76 22.11
C THR A 303 -0.81 11.39 21.57
N PRO A 304 -0.53 11.68 20.28
CA PRO A 304 0.82 11.55 19.76
C PRO A 304 1.75 12.55 20.46
N THR A 305 2.97 12.12 20.77
CA THR A 305 3.90 12.94 21.58
C THR A 305 4.97 13.63 20.74
N ARG A 306 5.08 13.28 19.44
CA ARG A 306 6.16 13.72 18.55
C ARG A 306 5.66 13.97 17.14
N THR A 307 6.51 14.58 16.31
CA THR A 307 6.29 14.72 14.87
C THR A 307 7.37 13.94 14.13
N HIS A 308 6.95 13.05 13.24
CA HIS A 308 7.83 12.27 12.38
C HIS A 308 8.35 13.08 11.19
N SER A 309 9.40 12.60 10.51
CA SER A 309 9.97 13.23 9.33
C SER A 309 8.98 13.35 8.15
N SER A 310 7.96 12.47 8.12
CA SER A 310 6.84 12.52 7.18
C SER A 310 5.84 13.65 7.48
N GLY A 311 5.97 14.35 8.61
CA GLY A 311 5.04 15.38 9.06
C GLY A 311 3.86 14.85 9.90
N LEU A 312 3.70 13.53 10.02
CA LEU A 312 2.68 12.92 10.88
C LEU A 312 3.02 13.11 12.35
N ALA A 313 2.01 13.38 13.17
CA ALA A 313 2.12 13.30 14.62
C ALA A 313 2.19 11.82 15.00
N VAL A 314 3.19 11.39 15.76
CA VAL A 314 3.47 9.97 16.06
C VAL A 314 3.68 9.69 17.55
N ARG A 315 3.37 8.46 17.95
CA ARG A 315 3.79 7.85 19.22
C ARG A 315 4.09 6.37 19.02
N ARG A 316 5.17 5.86 19.64
CA ARG A 316 5.61 4.46 19.51
C ARG A 316 5.41 3.71 20.82
N PHE A 317 4.85 2.52 20.72
CA PHE A 317 4.72 1.54 21.79
C PHE A 317 5.61 0.34 21.46
N ARG A 318 6.67 0.14 22.25
CA ARG A 318 7.60 -0.97 22.04
C ARG A 318 7.14 -2.19 22.83
N ARG A 319 7.16 -3.37 22.19
CA ARG A 319 6.66 -4.65 22.73
C ARG A 319 5.14 -4.68 22.90
N GLY A 320 4.42 -4.13 21.93
CA GLY A 320 2.98 -4.20 21.90
C GLY A 320 2.27 -3.11 22.72
N LEU A 321 0.96 -3.24 22.78
CA LEU A 321 0.05 -2.36 23.50
C LEU A 321 -1.11 -3.20 24.02
N ASP A 322 -1.27 -3.26 25.34
CA ASP A 322 -2.33 -4.02 26.00
C ASP A 322 -3.35 -3.05 26.63
N LEU A 323 -4.59 -3.14 26.16
CA LEU A 323 -5.73 -2.36 26.65
C LEU A 323 -6.69 -3.27 27.44
N ASP A 324 -6.51 -3.30 28.76
CA ASP A 324 -7.24 -4.15 29.70
C ASP A 324 -8.72 -3.75 29.93
N ARG A 325 -8.98 -2.73 30.76
CA ARG A 325 -10.32 -2.36 31.22
C ARG A 325 -10.45 -0.86 31.26
N GLY A 326 -11.51 -0.36 30.65
CA GLY A 326 -11.81 1.07 30.59
C GLY A 326 -12.02 1.53 29.17
N THR A 327 -12.02 2.85 28.98
CA THR A 327 -12.19 3.48 27.67
C THR A 327 -10.92 4.21 27.30
N TYR A 328 -10.34 3.82 26.17
CA TYR A 328 -9.12 4.38 25.61
C TYR A 328 -9.48 5.18 24.35
N VAL A 329 -9.18 6.47 24.36
CA VAL A 329 -9.51 7.37 23.25
C VAL A 329 -8.21 7.83 22.60
N PHE A 330 -7.99 7.43 21.36
CA PHE A 330 -6.84 7.81 20.55
C PHE A 330 -7.20 9.03 19.70
N THR A 331 -6.51 10.14 19.96
CA THR A 331 -6.68 11.39 19.22
C THR A 331 -5.92 11.36 17.89
N PRO A 332 -6.19 12.30 16.95
CA PRO A 332 -5.62 12.27 15.60
C PRO A 332 -4.09 12.17 15.59
N GLY A 333 -3.57 11.23 14.82
CA GLY A 333 -2.15 10.91 14.66
C GLY A 333 -1.88 9.41 14.49
N LEU A 334 -0.62 9.06 14.30
CA LEU A 334 -0.18 7.71 13.98
C LEU A 334 0.45 7.03 15.21
N TYR A 335 -0.09 5.88 15.59
CA TYR A 335 0.37 5.06 16.71
C TYR A 335 1.12 3.85 16.18
N VAL A 336 2.40 3.74 16.53
CA VAL A 336 3.30 2.69 16.05
C VAL A 336 3.35 1.57 17.08
N ILE A 337 2.88 0.38 16.69
CA ILE A 337 3.05 -0.83 17.48
C ILE A 337 4.29 -1.56 16.96
N ASP A 338 5.27 -1.72 17.84
CA ASP A 338 6.57 -2.24 17.46
C ASP A 338 6.88 -3.57 18.17
N GLY A 339 6.66 -4.65 17.42
CA GLY A 339 6.69 -6.03 17.89
C GLY A 339 5.70 -6.31 19.03
N GLY A 340 5.62 -7.57 19.46
CA GLY A 340 4.70 -8.00 20.54
C GLY A 340 3.23 -7.84 20.18
N ASP A 341 2.37 -7.93 21.19
CA ASP A 341 0.92 -8.06 20.98
C ASP A 341 0.22 -6.69 21.07
N PHE A 342 -0.57 -6.34 20.06
CA PHE A 342 -1.58 -5.30 20.17
C PHE A 342 -2.89 -5.94 20.63
N GLU A 343 -3.06 -6.02 21.94
CA GLU A 343 -4.17 -6.71 22.57
C GLU A 343 -5.22 -5.72 23.08
N ILE A 344 -6.49 -6.00 22.76
CA ILE A 344 -7.63 -5.32 23.37
C ILE A 344 -8.47 -6.35 24.10
N ALA A 345 -8.39 -6.32 25.44
CA ALA A 345 -9.05 -7.31 26.26
C ALA A 345 -10.58 -7.18 26.26
N ASN A 346 -11.27 -8.25 26.67
CA ASN A 346 -12.72 -8.26 26.80
C ASN A 346 -13.22 -7.13 27.72
N ASN A 347 -14.25 -6.41 27.30
CA ASN A 347 -14.86 -5.25 27.98
C ASN A 347 -13.99 -3.99 28.03
N ALA A 348 -12.88 -3.93 27.30
CA ALA A 348 -12.24 -2.66 26.97
C ALA A 348 -13.02 -1.95 25.86
N THR A 349 -12.98 -0.62 25.85
CA THR A 349 -13.47 0.20 24.75
C THR A 349 -12.30 0.96 24.15
N MET A 350 -12.07 0.84 22.84
CA MET A 350 -11.11 1.63 22.10
C MET A 350 -11.84 2.52 21.10
N ILE A 351 -11.59 3.82 21.17
CA ILE A 351 -12.13 4.80 20.23
C ILE A 351 -10.96 5.45 19.50
N VAL A 352 -10.86 5.19 18.21
CA VAL A 352 -9.86 5.78 17.31
C VAL A 352 -10.54 6.92 16.56
N GLN A 353 -10.19 8.17 16.88
CA GLN A 353 -10.83 9.34 16.29
C GLN A 353 -10.46 9.50 14.80
N ASP A 354 -11.30 10.21 14.04
CA ASP A 354 -10.96 10.62 12.67
C ASP A 354 -9.60 11.30 12.60
N GLY A 355 -8.74 10.88 11.68
CA GLY A 355 -7.36 11.34 11.59
C GLY A 355 -6.37 10.56 12.45
N ALA A 356 -6.80 9.52 13.16
CA ALA A 356 -5.93 8.59 13.88
C ALA A 356 -5.80 7.24 13.16
N ALA A 357 -4.63 6.62 13.30
CA ALA A 357 -4.37 5.30 12.74
C ALA A 357 -3.28 4.54 13.52
N PHE A 358 -3.23 3.23 13.31
CA PHE A 358 -2.19 2.36 13.83
C PHE A 358 -1.32 1.81 12.70
N ILE A 359 -0.02 1.68 12.96
CA ILE A 359 0.91 0.96 12.09
C ILE A 359 1.61 -0.15 12.87
N LEU A 360 1.64 -1.35 12.28
CA LEU A 360 2.34 -2.52 12.80
C LEU A 360 3.72 -2.65 12.14
N ILE A 361 4.76 -2.77 12.95
CA ILE A 361 6.14 -2.99 12.49
C ILE A 361 6.82 -4.09 13.34
N ASN A 362 7.89 -4.67 12.79
CA ASN A 362 8.72 -5.68 13.45
C ASN A 362 7.94 -6.92 13.95
N GLY A 363 6.93 -7.35 13.19
CA GLY A 363 6.14 -8.55 13.52
C GLY A 363 5.25 -8.36 14.75
N ALA A 364 4.58 -7.22 14.86
CA ALA A 364 3.53 -7.04 15.87
C ALA A 364 2.29 -7.86 15.48
N GLU A 365 1.71 -8.57 16.44
CA GLU A 365 0.50 -9.40 16.25
C GLU A 365 -0.74 -8.66 16.78
N LEU A 366 -1.92 -8.99 16.23
CA LEU A 366 -3.19 -8.38 16.64
C LEU A 366 -4.04 -9.37 17.43
N GLN A 367 -4.57 -8.94 18.58
CA GLN A 367 -5.44 -9.76 19.42
C GLN A 367 -6.63 -8.94 19.92
N PHE A 368 -7.65 -8.80 19.08
CA PHE A 368 -8.87 -8.07 19.40
C PHE A 368 -9.95 -9.03 19.90
N HIS A 369 -10.17 -9.03 21.22
CA HIS A 369 -11.13 -9.95 21.82
C HIS A 369 -12.58 -9.57 21.49
N ARG A 370 -13.43 -10.57 21.26
CA ARG A 370 -14.82 -10.43 20.80
C ARG A 370 -15.76 -9.54 21.62
N ASN A 371 -15.51 -9.37 22.92
CA ASN A 371 -16.34 -8.50 23.78
C ASN A 371 -15.67 -7.14 24.04
N ALA A 372 -14.63 -6.79 23.29
CA ALA A 372 -14.12 -5.44 23.23
C ALA A 372 -15.02 -4.58 22.33
N ASP A 373 -15.13 -3.30 22.64
CA ASP A 373 -15.84 -2.32 21.81
C ASP A 373 -14.80 -1.47 21.06
N LEU A 374 -14.49 -1.85 19.83
CA LEU A 374 -13.51 -1.15 19.00
C LEU A 374 -14.21 -0.32 17.94
N ARG A 375 -13.88 0.96 17.88
CA ARG A 375 -14.47 1.91 16.93
C ARG A 375 -13.37 2.65 16.21
N PHE A 376 -13.22 2.37 14.93
CA PHE A 376 -12.30 3.07 14.05
C PHE A 376 -13.03 4.19 13.31
N GLY A 377 -12.52 5.42 13.42
CA GLY A 377 -12.90 6.52 12.54
C GLY A 377 -12.21 6.42 11.19
N THR A 378 -12.36 7.44 10.35
CA THR A 378 -12.09 7.44 8.89
C THR A 378 -10.61 7.41 8.46
N GLY A 379 -9.69 7.13 9.38
CA GLY A 379 -8.25 7.03 9.13
C GLY A 379 -7.53 8.36 8.98
N LEU A 380 -6.27 8.30 8.53
CA LEU A 380 -5.42 9.48 8.41
C LEU A 380 -5.96 10.50 7.38
N GLY A 381 -5.64 11.77 7.62
CA GLY A 381 -5.98 12.88 6.73
C GLY A 381 -5.26 12.83 5.37
N PRO A 382 -5.43 13.87 4.54
CA PRO A 382 -4.91 13.90 3.17
C PRO A 382 -3.38 13.69 3.13
N GLY A 383 -2.95 12.88 2.17
CA GLY A 383 -1.56 12.50 1.97
C GLY A 383 -1.44 11.05 1.48
N PRO A 384 -0.22 10.51 1.37
CA PRO A 384 0.01 9.15 0.86
C PRO A 384 -0.62 8.03 1.69
N TRP A 385 -1.01 8.32 2.94
CA TRP A 385 -1.62 7.36 3.87
C TRP A 385 -3.10 7.67 4.13
N ALA A 386 -3.74 8.50 3.30
CA ALA A 386 -5.11 8.94 3.51
C ALA A 386 -6.07 7.76 3.62
N GLY A 387 -6.98 7.81 4.60
CA GLY A 387 -7.98 6.76 4.82
C GLY A 387 -7.47 5.53 5.58
N LEU A 388 -6.16 5.33 5.74
CA LEU A 388 -5.64 4.20 6.51
C LEU A 388 -5.96 4.35 8.00
N VAL A 389 -6.55 3.31 8.59
CA VAL A 389 -6.87 3.21 10.03
C VAL A 389 -5.95 2.24 10.75
N LEU A 390 -5.52 1.19 10.05
CA LEU A 390 -4.67 0.14 10.56
C LEU A 390 -3.90 -0.43 9.38
N PHE A 391 -2.58 -0.44 9.45
CA PHE A 391 -1.77 -0.97 8.38
C PHE A 391 -0.46 -1.56 8.85
N SER A 392 0.13 -2.45 8.07
CA SER A 392 1.48 -2.96 8.32
C SER A 392 2.43 -2.45 7.26
N GLN A 393 3.74 -2.56 7.54
CA GLN A 393 4.74 -2.50 6.48
C GLN A 393 5.10 -3.92 6.07
N PRO A 394 5.29 -4.19 4.76
CA PRO A 394 5.83 -5.47 4.31
C PRO A 394 7.15 -5.75 5.03
N ARG A 395 7.36 -7.01 5.47
CA ARG A 395 8.65 -7.40 6.04
C ARG A 395 9.75 -7.15 5.00
N GLN A 396 10.77 -6.38 5.38
CA GLN A 396 11.97 -6.22 4.58
C GLN A 396 12.92 -7.39 4.92
N GLY A 397 12.76 -8.52 4.21
CA GLY A 397 13.52 -9.78 4.39
C GLY A 397 12.58 -10.91 4.85
N ASP A 398 12.58 -12.10 4.26
CA ASP A 398 13.57 -12.79 3.44
C ASP A 398 12.93 -13.38 2.17
N ASP A 399 13.66 -13.35 1.04
CA ASP A 399 13.26 -13.93 -0.26
C ASP A 399 13.37 -15.48 -0.29
N ASP A 400 13.21 -16.15 0.84
CA ASP A 400 13.42 -17.59 0.95
C ASP A 400 12.17 -18.28 1.53
N ASP A 401 11.59 -19.13 0.69
CA ASP A 401 10.70 -20.27 0.95
C ASP A 401 9.18 -20.05 0.75
N ASP A 402 8.66 -20.83 -0.21
CA ASP A 402 7.27 -21.00 -0.66
C ASP A 402 6.37 -21.68 0.40
N ASP A 403 6.60 -21.45 1.70
CA ASP A 403 5.83 -22.10 2.76
C ASP A 403 4.85 -21.11 3.41
N ASP A 404 3.59 -21.53 3.50
CA ASP A 404 2.46 -20.87 4.16
C ASP A 404 2.67 -20.62 5.68
N ASP A 405 3.88 -20.86 6.21
CA ASP A 405 4.18 -21.02 7.64
C ASP A 405 4.67 -19.73 8.36
N ASP A 406 4.90 -18.62 7.63
CA ASP A 406 5.43 -17.37 8.19
C ASP A 406 4.40 -16.21 8.26
N LEU A 407 3.11 -16.51 8.06
CA LEU A 407 2.03 -15.52 8.20
C LEU A 407 1.90 -15.06 9.65
N LEU A 408 1.66 -13.76 9.84
CA LEU A 408 1.35 -13.22 11.16
C LEU A 408 -0.15 -13.36 11.42
N GLU A 409 -0.50 -13.86 12.58
CA GLU A 409 -1.90 -13.99 12.99
C GLU A 409 -2.47 -12.63 13.42
N ALA A 410 -3.69 -12.35 12.99
CA ALA A 410 -4.47 -11.18 13.36
C ALA A 410 -5.88 -11.57 13.79
N GLY A 411 -6.04 -11.91 15.07
CA GLY A 411 -7.35 -12.11 15.67
C GLY A 411 -8.13 -10.79 15.70
N PHE A 412 -9.20 -10.70 14.91
CA PHE A 412 -9.88 -9.43 14.64
C PHE A 412 -11.35 -9.44 15.08
N SER A 413 -11.74 -8.41 15.84
CA SER A 413 -13.14 -8.15 16.17
C SER A 413 -13.33 -6.66 16.47
N SER A 414 -14.21 -5.99 15.73
CA SER A 414 -14.55 -4.57 15.92
C SER A 414 -16.07 -4.35 15.97
N THR A 415 -16.48 -3.21 16.53
CA THR A 415 -17.87 -2.75 16.56
C THR A 415 -18.19 -1.90 15.34
N ASP A 416 -17.35 -0.89 15.11
CA ASP A 416 -17.48 0.08 14.01
C ASP A 416 -16.12 0.20 13.30
N LEU A 417 -16.13 0.18 11.97
CA LEU A 417 -14.95 0.28 11.14
C LEU A 417 -15.24 1.18 9.93
N ASP A 418 -14.56 2.32 9.85
CA ASP A 418 -14.63 3.21 8.69
C ASP A 418 -13.23 3.51 8.17
N GLY A 419 -12.93 3.32 6.89
CA GLY A 419 -11.61 3.58 6.32
C GLY A 419 -10.91 2.35 5.76
N ILE A 420 -9.58 2.34 5.73
CA ILE A 420 -8.80 1.32 5.03
C ILE A 420 -7.92 0.56 6.03
N VAL A 421 -8.12 -0.75 6.11
CA VAL A 421 -7.25 -1.70 6.79
C VAL A 421 -6.36 -2.37 5.75
N PHE A 422 -5.05 -2.23 5.87
CA PHE A 422 -4.08 -2.76 4.92
C PHE A 422 -2.99 -3.56 5.63
N LEU A 423 -3.19 -4.87 5.76
CA LEU A 423 -2.34 -5.79 6.50
C LEU A 423 -1.72 -6.87 5.58
N PRO A 424 -0.85 -6.49 4.63
CA PRO A 424 -0.14 -7.49 3.82
C PRO A 424 0.68 -8.43 4.72
N GLY A 425 0.67 -9.73 4.41
CA GLY A 425 1.37 -10.77 5.18
C GLY A 425 0.71 -11.19 6.50
N TYR A 426 -0.55 -10.80 6.72
CA TYR A 426 -1.34 -11.26 7.87
C TYR A 426 -2.46 -12.19 7.44
N GLU A 427 -2.65 -13.25 8.20
CA GLU A 427 -3.87 -14.05 8.22
C GLU A 427 -4.82 -13.44 9.25
N VAL A 428 -6.01 -13.05 8.80
CA VAL A 428 -7.00 -12.38 9.64
C VAL A 428 -8.05 -13.40 10.07
N ASP A 429 -8.05 -13.70 11.37
CA ASP A 429 -8.98 -14.64 11.98
C ASP A 429 -10.16 -13.91 12.60
N ILE A 430 -11.36 -14.17 12.09
CA ILE A 430 -12.63 -13.67 12.63
C ILE A 430 -13.38 -14.84 13.22
N ASP A 431 -13.17 -15.07 14.53
CA ASP A 431 -13.52 -16.36 15.10
C ASP A 431 -14.43 -16.24 16.34
N GLY A 432 -15.45 -17.10 16.46
CA GLY A 432 -16.20 -17.34 17.70
C GLY A 432 -17.21 -16.29 18.18
N ARG A 433 -17.97 -15.63 17.28
CA ARG A 433 -18.76 -14.38 17.46
C ARG A 433 -17.97 -13.09 17.22
N GLY A 434 -16.92 -13.17 16.40
CA GLY A 434 -16.20 -11.99 15.92
C GLY A 434 -17.01 -11.23 14.86
N SER A 435 -16.67 -9.97 14.65
CA SER A 435 -17.21 -9.16 13.56
C SER A 435 -16.13 -8.22 13.01
N LEU A 436 -16.17 -7.95 11.71
CA LEU A 436 -15.34 -6.91 11.09
C LEU A 436 -15.88 -5.48 11.34
N GLY A 437 -16.97 -5.38 12.11
CA GLY A 437 -17.62 -4.12 12.43
C GLY A 437 -18.54 -3.64 11.31
N ARG A 438 -19.32 -2.62 11.64
CA ARG A 438 -20.22 -1.94 10.71
C ARG A 438 -19.59 -0.63 10.25
N GLY A 439 -19.83 -0.25 9.00
CA GLY A 439 -19.37 1.00 8.43
C GLY A 439 -18.95 0.84 6.98
N CYS A 440 -18.22 1.82 6.46
CA CYS A 440 -17.73 1.81 5.10
C CYS A 440 -16.20 1.69 5.10
N TYR A 441 -15.71 0.49 4.78
CA TYR A 441 -14.30 0.18 4.84
C TYR A 441 -13.80 -0.74 3.73
N ILE A 442 -12.48 -0.77 3.62
CA ILE A 442 -11.73 -1.67 2.74
C ILE A 442 -10.76 -2.43 3.60
N PHE A 443 -10.80 -3.75 3.53
CA PHE A 443 -9.91 -4.64 4.24
C PHE A 443 -9.10 -5.46 3.25
N VAL A 444 -7.79 -5.21 3.24
CA VAL A 444 -6.81 -5.98 2.47
C VAL A 444 -5.91 -6.73 3.45
N ALA A 445 -5.80 -8.05 3.27
CA ALA A 445 -4.94 -8.92 4.06
C ALA A 445 -4.35 -10.03 3.20
N GLU A 446 -3.44 -10.84 3.73
CA GLU A 446 -2.96 -12.02 3.00
C GLU A 446 -4.09 -13.04 2.85
N ARG A 447 -4.71 -13.41 3.98
CA ARG A 447 -5.79 -14.38 4.07
C ARG A 447 -6.88 -13.92 5.03
N PHE A 448 -8.08 -14.44 4.83
CA PHE A 448 -9.21 -14.27 5.75
C PHE A 448 -9.77 -15.63 6.13
N ASP A 449 -9.82 -15.92 7.43
CA ASP A 449 -10.54 -17.06 8.00
C ASP A 449 -11.71 -16.56 8.85
N PHE A 450 -12.92 -16.85 8.39
CA PHE A 450 -14.16 -16.57 9.13
C PHE A 450 -14.64 -17.81 9.89
N GLY A 451 -14.14 -18.05 11.10
CA GLY A 451 -14.53 -19.20 11.91
C GLY A 451 -15.73 -19.02 12.86
N GLY A 452 -16.44 -20.11 13.12
CA GLY A 452 -17.40 -20.21 14.21
C GLY A 452 -18.75 -19.51 13.96
N ARG A 453 -18.96 -18.31 14.50
CA ARG A 453 -20.14 -17.48 14.15
C ARG A 453 -19.59 -16.10 13.86
N SER A 454 -19.62 -15.64 12.63
CA SER A 454 -18.92 -14.41 12.26
C SER A 454 -19.77 -13.53 11.37
N GLU A 455 -19.59 -12.22 11.47
CA GLU A 455 -20.44 -11.23 10.81
C GLU A 455 -19.58 -10.11 10.19
N MET A 456 -19.84 -9.84 8.92
CA MET A 456 -19.29 -8.72 8.18
C MET A 456 -20.44 -7.94 7.55
N GLU A 457 -20.55 -6.66 7.87
CA GLU A 457 -21.56 -5.77 7.30
C GLU A 457 -20.88 -4.50 6.78
N ILE A 458 -21.02 -4.24 5.49
CA ILE A 458 -20.57 -3.02 4.84
C ILE A 458 -21.78 -2.24 4.37
N ASP A 459 -21.98 -1.09 5.01
CA ASP A 459 -23.02 -0.12 4.65
C ASP A 459 -22.35 1.20 4.27
N CYS A 460 -22.12 1.36 2.97
CA CYS A 460 -21.52 2.55 2.41
C CYS A 460 -22.60 3.51 1.94
N THR A 461 -22.51 4.78 2.36
CA THR A 461 -23.24 5.83 1.64
C THR A 461 -22.52 6.13 0.33
N ASP A 462 -23.22 6.71 -0.65
CA ASP A 462 -22.60 7.20 -1.89
C ASP A 462 -21.42 8.16 -1.61
N GLU A 463 -21.51 8.97 -0.54
CA GLU A 463 -20.44 9.90 -0.14
C GLU A 463 -19.22 9.14 0.39
N ASP A 464 -19.42 8.13 1.23
CA ASP A 464 -18.34 7.31 1.79
C ASP A 464 -17.66 6.48 0.70
N ARG A 465 -18.45 5.91 -0.21
CA ARG A 465 -17.96 5.18 -1.37
C ARG A 465 -17.07 6.06 -2.25
N LEU A 466 -17.53 7.26 -2.58
CA LEU A 466 -16.74 8.24 -3.35
C LEU A 466 -15.46 8.65 -2.61
N ARG A 467 -15.52 8.82 -1.29
CA ARG A 467 -14.35 9.15 -0.46
C ARG A 467 -13.30 8.05 -0.51
N LEU A 468 -13.67 6.79 -0.23
CA LEU A 468 -12.74 5.66 -0.24
C LEU A 468 -12.12 5.44 -1.61
N CYS A 469 -12.96 5.53 -2.64
CA CYS A 469 -12.58 5.33 -4.02
C CYS A 469 -11.63 6.45 -4.52
N ALA A 470 -11.79 7.68 -4.02
CA ALA A 470 -10.81 8.76 -4.22
C ALA A 470 -9.51 8.52 -3.41
N GLN A 471 -9.61 8.07 -2.16
CA GLN A 471 -8.43 7.75 -1.33
C GLN A 471 -7.58 6.63 -1.95
N LEU A 472 -8.22 5.66 -2.60
CA LEU A 472 -7.56 4.57 -3.31
C LEU A 472 -7.03 4.95 -4.70
N GLY A 473 -7.49 6.07 -5.26
CA GLY A 473 -7.22 6.46 -6.65
C GLY A 473 -7.92 5.55 -7.68
N THR A 474 -8.95 4.81 -7.28
CA THR A 474 -9.66 3.87 -8.16
C THR A 474 -10.76 4.55 -8.97
N CYS A 475 -11.35 5.64 -8.48
CA CYS A 475 -12.49 6.28 -9.14
C CYS A 475 -12.16 7.16 -10.37
N GLY A 476 -12.87 6.93 -11.47
CA GLY A 476 -13.07 7.89 -12.57
C GLY A 476 -14.09 9.00 -12.22
N ASP A 477 -13.82 10.25 -12.63
CA ASP A 477 -14.68 11.39 -12.33
C ASP A 477 -16.04 11.30 -13.07
N THR A 478 -17.05 10.68 -12.45
CA THR A 478 -18.46 11.14 -12.42
C THR A 478 -19.33 10.07 -11.76
N ALA A 479 -19.94 10.46 -10.64
CA ALA A 479 -21.04 9.74 -10.02
C ALA A 479 -22.24 9.65 -10.98
N GLY A 480 -22.81 8.45 -11.13
CA GLY A 480 -24.22 8.28 -11.48
C GLY A 480 -24.57 7.96 -12.94
N THR A 481 -23.99 6.92 -13.55
CA THR A 481 -24.64 6.22 -14.68
C THR A 481 -24.31 4.73 -14.67
N ASP A 482 -25.36 3.90 -14.54
CA ASP A 482 -25.40 2.48 -14.92
C ASP A 482 -25.01 2.34 -16.40
N ASP A 483 -23.74 2.09 -16.73
CA ASP A 483 -23.39 1.71 -18.10
C ASP A 483 -22.26 0.66 -18.12
N ASP A 484 -22.59 -0.48 -18.73
CA ASP A 484 -21.78 -1.68 -18.97
C ASP A 484 -20.48 -1.34 -19.74
N THR A 485 -19.41 -0.97 -19.04
CA THR A 485 -18.17 -0.43 -19.65
C THR A 485 -16.90 -1.09 -19.12
N GLY A 486 -16.24 -1.92 -19.95
CA GLY A 486 -15.09 -2.76 -19.56
C GLY A 486 -13.71 -2.28 -20.05
N VAL A 487 -12.67 -2.66 -19.31
CA VAL A 487 -11.30 -2.15 -19.43
C VAL A 487 -10.31 -3.27 -19.11
N VAL A 488 -9.38 -3.56 -20.03
CA VAL A 488 -8.41 -4.66 -19.91
C VAL A 488 -6.99 -4.12 -19.98
N ILE A 489 -6.15 -4.37 -18.98
CA ILE A 489 -4.73 -4.01 -19.06
C ILE A 489 -4.03 -4.97 -20.03
N VAL A 490 -3.40 -4.42 -21.07
CA VAL A 490 -2.58 -5.17 -22.03
C VAL A 490 -1.13 -4.78 -21.77
N GLN A 491 -0.41 -5.61 -21.00
CA GLN A 491 1.00 -5.40 -20.67
C GLN A 491 1.92 -5.61 -21.87
#